data_AF-A0A7S0WM01-F1
#
_entry.id   AF-A0A7S0WM01-F1
#
_cell.length_a   1.000
_cell.length_b   1.000
_cell.length_c   1.000
_cell.angle_alpha   90.00
_cell.angle_beta   90.00
_cell.angle_gamma   90.00
#
_symmetry.space_group_name_H-M   'P 1'
#
loop_
_entity.id
_entity.type
_entity.pdbx_description
1 polymer ?
#
loop_
_entity_poly.entity_id
_entity_poly.type
_entity_poly.pdbx_seq_one_letter_code
_entity_poly.pdbx_strand_id
1 'polypeptide(L)'
;DAMMTEALASLEALDKALEAWELRRLLGGQYDAGGAVVQIYAGAGGLDAQDWSEMLERMYLGWCEKKGYSVRVTERLEGEGGGLKTCTLEVDGRYAYGYLHAE
;
A
#
# COMPACT_ATOMS: atom_id res chain seq x y z
N ASP A 1 -42.37 -4.69 -9.86
CA ASP A 1 -41.44 -3.54 -9.72
C ASP A 1 -40.85 -3.44 -8.32
N ALA A 2 -41.61 -3.18 -7.25
CA ALA A 2 -41.06 -3.08 -5.88
C ALA A 2 -40.26 -4.31 -5.40
N MET A 3 -40.77 -5.52 -5.65
CA MET A 3 -40.06 -6.78 -5.31
C MET A 3 -38.75 -6.95 -6.09
N MET A 4 -38.68 -6.45 -7.33
CA MET A 4 -37.46 -6.50 -8.15
C MET A 4 -36.40 -5.55 -7.59
N THR A 5 -36.81 -4.34 -7.20
CA THR A 5 -35.92 -3.34 -6.59
C THR A 5 -35.35 -3.84 -5.26
N GLU A 6 -36.17 -4.45 -4.41
CA GLU A 6 -35.74 -5.05 -3.15
C GLU A 6 -34.76 -6.22 -3.35
N ALA A 7 -35.01 -7.07 -4.35
CA ALA A 7 -34.11 -8.15 -4.71
C ALA A 7 -32.73 -7.64 -5.20
N LEU A 8 -32.70 -6.59 -6.02
CA LEU A 8 -31.45 -5.98 -6.49
C LEU A 8 -30.65 -5.33 -5.35
N ALA A 9 -31.31 -4.61 -4.45
CA ALA A 9 -30.66 -4.03 -3.28
C ALA A 9 -30.07 -5.11 -2.35
N SER A 10 -30.77 -6.24 -2.20
CA SER A 10 -30.29 -7.38 -1.43
C SER A 10 -29.07 -8.03 -2.09
N LEU A 11 -29.05 -8.14 -3.42
CA LEU A 11 -27.91 -8.66 -4.17
C LEU A 11 -26.67 -7.77 -3.99
N GLU A 12 -26.82 -6.44 -4.13
CA GLU A 12 -25.72 -5.49 -3.89
C GLU A 12 -25.18 -5.56 -2.46
N ALA A 13 -26.04 -5.77 -1.47
CA ALA A 13 -25.61 -5.91 -0.07
C ALA A 13 -24.82 -7.21 0.15
N LEU A 14 -25.25 -8.30 -0.47
CA LEU A 14 -24.54 -9.59 -0.42
C LEU A 14 -23.19 -9.51 -1.12
N ASP A 15 -23.12 -8.86 -2.27
CA ASP A 15 -21.90 -8.67 -3.03
C ASP A 15 -20.84 -7.91 -2.22
N LYS A 16 -21.23 -6.77 -1.63
CA LYS A 16 -20.35 -6.00 -0.73
C LYS A 16 -19.90 -6.80 0.49
N ALA A 17 -20.78 -7.63 1.05
CA ALA A 17 -20.44 -8.48 2.19
C ALA A 17 -19.43 -9.58 1.80
N LEU A 18 -19.59 -10.13 0.59
CA LEU A 18 -18.68 -11.14 0.05
C LEU A 18 -17.29 -10.54 -0.22
N GLU A 19 -17.22 -9.39 -0.91
CA GLU A 19 -15.96 -8.67 -1.14
C GLU A 19 -15.22 -8.37 0.17
N ALA A 20 -15.95 -7.89 1.18
CA ALA A 20 -15.37 -7.60 2.50
C ALA A 20 -14.85 -8.87 3.21
N TRP A 21 -15.53 -10.01 3.03
CA TRP A 21 -15.11 -11.28 3.58
C TRP A 21 -13.86 -11.82 2.87
N GLU A 22 -13.83 -11.76 1.55
CA GLU A 22 -12.67 -12.16 0.74
C GLU A 22 -11.44 -11.33 1.09
N LEU A 23 -11.60 -10.02 1.24
CA LEU A 23 -10.53 -9.14 1.66
C LEU A 23 -9.97 -9.52 3.04
N ARG A 24 -10.84 -9.81 4.02
CA ARG A 24 -10.39 -10.27 5.34
C ARG A 24 -9.67 -11.61 5.28
N ARG A 25 -10.08 -12.49 4.38
CA ARG A 25 -9.41 -13.78 4.16
C ARG A 25 -8.02 -13.60 3.56
N LEU A 26 -7.88 -12.68 2.61
CA LEU A 26 -6.58 -12.35 1.99
C LEU A 26 -5.64 -11.70 3.00
N LEU A 27 -6.16 -10.84 3.87
CA LEU A 27 -5.40 -10.11 4.91
C LEU A 27 -5.44 -10.83 6.27
N GLY A 28 -5.46 -12.17 6.24
CA GLY A 28 -5.60 -13.03 7.42
C GLY A 28 -4.26 -13.49 8.02
N GLY A 29 -3.13 -13.04 7.48
CA GLY A 29 -1.80 -13.37 7.96
C GLY A 29 -1.51 -12.81 9.36
N GLN A 30 -0.52 -13.40 10.03
CA GLN A 30 -0.19 -13.08 11.43
C GLN A 30 0.10 -11.58 11.67
N TYR A 31 0.70 -10.90 10.69
CA TYR A 31 1.11 -9.50 10.79
C TYR A 31 0.26 -8.56 9.96
N ASP A 32 -0.68 -9.10 9.17
CA ASP A 32 -1.38 -8.33 8.14
C ASP A 32 -2.17 -7.18 8.72
N ALA A 33 -2.70 -7.29 9.93
CA ALA A 33 -3.46 -6.24 10.60
C ALA A 33 -2.64 -4.99 10.97
N GLY A 34 -1.31 -5.10 11.04
CA GLY A 34 -0.41 -4.07 11.53
C GLY A 34 0.02 -3.03 10.51
N GLY A 35 0.80 -2.05 11.00
CA GLY A 35 1.58 -1.14 10.19
C GLY A 35 2.71 -1.85 9.42
N ALA A 36 3.34 -1.15 8.48
CA ALA A 36 4.41 -1.69 7.65
C ALA A 36 5.66 -0.81 7.71
N VAL A 37 6.83 -1.41 7.51
CA VAL A 37 8.07 -0.70 7.21
C VAL A 37 8.47 -1.05 5.78
N VAL A 38 8.53 -0.04 4.91
CA VAL A 38 8.95 -0.19 3.52
C VAL A 38 10.36 0.36 3.37
N GLN A 39 11.28 -0.48 2.92
CA GLN A 39 12.66 -0.08 2.64
C GLN A 39 12.93 -0.18 1.15
N ILE A 40 13.40 0.92 0.57
CA ILE A 40 13.76 1.01 -0.83
C ILE A 40 15.28 1.15 -0.91
N TYR A 41 15.91 0.32 -1.75
CA TYR A 41 17.33 0.37 -2.03
C TYR A 41 17.55 0.48 -3.52
N ALA A 42 18.39 1.43 -3.94
CA ALA A 42 18.82 1.47 -5.33
C ALA A 42 19.67 0.24 -5.65
N GLY A 43 19.21 -0.53 -6.64
CA GLY A 43 19.91 -1.71 -7.13
C GLY A 43 21.13 -1.36 -7.99
N ALA A 44 21.66 -2.35 -8.70
CA ALA A 44 22.73 -2.14 -9.67
C ALA A 44 22.21 -1.28 -10.84
N GLY A 45 22.89 -0.16 -11.12
CA GLY A 45 22.48 0.76 -12.19
C GLY A 45 22.96 2.20 -12.04
N GLY A 46 23.58 2.55 -10.90
CA GLY A 46 24.11 3.90 -10.71
C GLY A 46 23.00 4.94 -10.58
N LEU A 47 23.10 6.04 -11.33
CA LEU A 47 22.17 7.18 -11.24
C LEU A 47 20.73 6.79 -11.66
N ASP A 48 20.56 6.04 -12.74
CA ASP A 48 19.23 5.66 -13.23
C ASP A 48 18.45 4.81 -12.20
N ALA A 49 19.16 3.93 -11.48
CA ALA A 49 18.57 3.14 -10.40
C ALA A 49 18.19 4.01 -9.19
N GLN A 50 18.95 5.08 -8.93
CA GLN A 50 18.67 6.03 -7.87
C GLN A 50 17.45 6.90 -8.21
N ASP A 51 17.35 7.36 -9.45
CA ASP A 51 16.19 8.13 -9.93
C ASP A 51 14.92 7.26 -9.89
N TRP A 52 15.01 5.99 -10.29
CA TRP A 52 13.90 5.05 -10.18
C TRP A 52 13.47 4.82 -8.72
N SER A 53 14.44 4.69 -7.81
CA SER A 53 14.15 4.55 -6.37
C SER A 53 13.43 5.77 -5.81
N GLU A 54 13.78 6.98 -6.26
CA GLU A 54 13.05 8.21 -5.92
C GLU A 54 11.63 8.23 -6.52
N MET A 55 11.45 7.69 -7.73
CA MET A 55 10.10 7.52 -8.30
C MET A 55 9.25 6.55 -7.46
N LEU A 56 9.83 5.44 -6.99
CA LEU A 56 9.15 4.48 -6.12
C LEU A 56 8.78 5.08 -4.76
N GLU A 57 9.67 5.85 -4.14
CA GLU A 57 9.35 6.59 -2.91
C GLU A 57 8.09 7.44 -3.11
N ARG A 58 8.05 8.26 -4.16
CA ARG A 58 6.90 9.12 -4.48
C ARG A 58 5.63 8.31 -4.75
N MET A 59 5.76 7.16 -5.43
CA MET A 59 4.64 6.26 -5.70
C MET A 59 4.03 5.73 -4.40
N TYR A 60 4.84 5.21 -3.47
CA TYR A 60 4.34 4.64 -2.22
C TYR A 60 3.78 5.71 -1.28
N LEU A 61 4.41 6.89 -1.21
CA LEU A 61 3.85 8.02 -0.45
C LEU A 61 2.46 8.40 -0.96
N GLY A 62 2.30 8.56 -2.28
CA GLY A 62 1.01 8.88 -2.89
C GLY A 62 -0.04 7.76 -2.76
N TRP A 63 0.37 6.49 -2.81
CA TRP A 63 -0.52 5.36 -2.55
C TRP A 63 -1.00 5.35 -1.10
N CYS A 64 -0.09 5.55 -0.14
CA CYS A 64 -0.42 5.60 1.29
C CYS A 64 -1.38 6.76 1.61
N GLU A 65 -1.14 7.94 1.03
CA GLU A 65 -2.03 9.10 1.16
C GLU A 65 -3.45 8.78 0.64
N LYS A 66 -3.56 8.18 -0.56
CA LYS A 66 -4.86 7.76 -1.13
C LYS A 66 -5.59 6.72 -0.26
N LYS A 67 -4.85 5.87 0.46
CA LYS A 67 -5.39 4.89 1.40
C LYS A 67 -5.71 5.48 2.78
N GLY A 68 -5.31 6.73 3.04
CA GLY A 68 -5.50 7.39 4.33
C GLY A 68 -4.55 6.89 5.41
N TYR A 69 -3.39 6.35 5.04
CA TYR A 69 -2.36 5.93 5.99
C TYR A 69 -1.49 7.10 6.43
N SER A 70 -1.01 7.04 7.66
CA SER A 70 0.03 7.95 8.15
C SER A 70 1.39 7.40 7.77
N VAL A 71 2.25 8.22 7.17
CA VAL A 71 3.59 7.79 6.77
C VAL A 71 4.64 8.70 7.41
N ARG A 72 5.68 8.08 7.98
CA ARG A 72 6.88 8.74 8.47
C ARG A 72 8.08 8.29 7.65
N VAL A 73 8.78 9.22 7.02
CA VAL A 73 10.07 8.94 6.38
C VAL A 73 11.13 8.97 7.48
N THR A 74 11.68 7.81 7.84
CA THR A 74 12.67 7.69 8.92
C THR A 74 14.10 7.76 8.42
N GLU A 75 14.33 7.35 7.19
CA GLU A 75 15.62 7.42 6.52
C GLU A 75 15.41 7.83 5.06
N ARG A 76 16.24 8.74 4.57
CA ARG A 76 16.26 9.15 3.17
C ARG A 76 17.67 9.59 2.81
N LEU A 77 18.36 8.79 2.02
CA LEU A 77 19.73 9.03 1.59
C LEU A 77 19.78 9.30 0.09
N GLU A 78 20.21 10.49 -0.28
CA GLU A 78 20.32 10.92 -1.67
C GLU A 78 21.61 10.42 -2.34
N GLY A 79 21.54 10.27 -3.65
CA GLY A 79 22.70 10.00 -4.50
C GLY A 79 23.56 11.23 -4.72
N GLU A 80 24.86 11.04 -5.04
CA GLU A 80 25.77 12.16 -5.34
C GLU A 80 25.40 12.92 -6.63
N GLY A 81 24.74 12.24 -7.57
CA GLY A 81 24.30 12.81 -8.85
C GLY A 81 22.81 13.12 -8.95
N GLY A 82 22.05 12.94 -7.86
CA GLY A 82 20.57 12.93 -7.86
C GLY A 82 19.98 11.58 -7.45
N GLY A 83 18.66 11.52 -7.32
CA GLY A 83 17.92 10.32 -6.94
C GLY A 83 18.16 9.84 -5.49
N LEU A 84 17.67 8.64 -5.16
CA LEU A 84 17.80 8.03 -3.84
C LEU A 84 18.66 6.78 -3.86
N LYS A 85 19.65 6.72 -2.96
CA LYS A 85 20.38 5.47 -2.65
C LYS A 85 19.54 4.55 -1.78
N THR A 86 18.88 5.09 -0.76
CA THR A 86 17.96 4.35 0.10
C THR A 86 16.92 5.26 0.74
N CYS A 87 15.75 4.72 1.04
CA CYS A 87 14.82 5.33 1.98
C CYS A 87 14.04 4.28 2.78
N THR A 88 13.61 4.67 3.98
CA THR A 88 12.78 3.88 4.87
C THR A 88 11.51 4.66 5.20
N LEU A 89 10.35 4.03 4.95
CA LEU A 89 9.02 4.55 5.23
C LEU A 89 8.38 3.70 6.33
N GLU A 90 7.98 4.30 7.43
CA GLU A 90 7.09 3.69 8.42
C GLU A 90 5.65 4.08 8.08
N VAL A 91 4.81 3.08 7.81
CA VAL A 91 3.42 3.24 7.42
C VAL A 91 2.51 2.74 8.54
N ASP A 92 1.81 3.67 9.18
CA ASP A 92 0.82 3.41 10.22
C ASP A 92 -0.58 3.40 9.61
N GLY A 93 -1.21 2.23 9.59
CA GLY A 93 -2.54 2.04 9.04
C GLY A 93 -3.07 0.63 9.27
N ARG A 94 -4.41 0.49 9.34
CA ARG A 94 -5.02 -0.83 9.45
C ARG A 94 -4.78 -1.60 8.16
N TYR A 95 -4.28 -2.81 8.31
CA TYR A 95 -3.92 -3.69 7.21
C TYR A 95 -2.76 -3.24 6.31
N ALA A 96 -1.97 -2.24 6.73
CA ALA A 96 -0.92 -1.68 5.88
C ALA A 96 0.11 -2.74 5.48
N TYR A 97 0.53 -3.60 6.41
CA TYR A 97 1.44 -4.71 6.10
C TYR A 97 0.83 -5.66 5.09
N GLY A 98 -0.40 -6.13 5.30
CA GLY A 98 -1.02 -7.10 4.40
C GLY A 98 -1.17 -6.58 2.96
N TYR A 99 -1.43 -5.28 2.78
CA TYR A 99 -1.45 -4.68 1.45
C TYR A 99 -0.07 -4.51 0.84
N LEU A 100 0.92 -4.02 1.59
CA LEU A 100 2.25 -3.70 1.08
C LEU A 100 3.15 -4.93 0.91
N HIS A 101 2.86 -6.03 1.61
CA HIS A 101 3.59 -7.29 1.49
C HIS A 101 3.15 -8.13 0.28
N ALA A 102 1.91 -7.94 -0.18
CA ALA A 102 1.38 -8.61 -1.36
C ALA A 102 1.88 -7.98 -2.68
N GLU A 103 2.57 -6.85 -2.60
CA GLU A 103 3.20 -6.14 -3.74
C GLU A 103 4.64 -6.63 -3.97
#